data_AF-A0A0G1S441-F1
#
_entry.id   AF-A0A0G1S441-F1
#
_cell.length_a   1.000
_cell.length_b   1.000
_cell.length_c   1.000
_cell.angle_alpha   90.00
_cell.angle_beta   90.00
_cell.angle_gamma   90.00
#
_symmetry.space_group_name_H-M   'P 1'
#
loop_
_entity.id
_entity.type
_entity.pdbx_description
1 polymer ?
#
loop_
_entity_poly.entity_id
_entity_poly.type
_entity_poly.pdbx_seq_one_letter_code
_entity_poly.pdbx_strand_id
1 'polypeptide(L)' 'MGLLHSEVVGERLDREFNLPVIAVSPSVEYKVILRNGDEKIFSSPSDFPDPAQIAKSFEPLAAVKIVVTAD' A
#
# COMPACT_ATOMS: atom_id res chain seq x y z
N MET A 1 3.08 -7.44 6.13
CA MET A 1 3.64 -6.35 6.95
C MET A 1 2.83 -5.10 6.67
N GLY A 2 2.28 -4.41 7.68
CA GLY A 2 1.32 -3.31 7.52
C GLY A 2 1.69 -2.06 8.32
N LEU A 3 0.73 -1.15 8.54
CA LEU A 3 0.96 0.15 9.20
C LEU A 3 1.76 0.02 10.52
N LEU A 4 1.28 -0.83 11.44
CA LEU A 4 1.94 -1.06 12.74
C LEU A 4 3.39 -1.54 12.59
N HIS A 5 3.67 -2.34 11.56
CA HIS A 5 5.04 -2.80 11.32
C HIS A 5 5.96 -1.63 10.96
N SER A 6 5.48 -0.71 10.11
CA SER A 6 6.24 0.49 9.75
C SER A 6 6.45 1.41 10.95
N GLU A 7 5.44 1.56 11.82
CA GLU A 7 5.52 2.39 13.03
C GLU A 7 6.56 1.85 14.02
N VAL A 8 6.52 0.55 14.33
CA VAL A 8 7.47 -0.07 15.26
C VAL A 8 8.90 0.03 14.72
N VAL A 9 9.11 -0.18 13.42
CA VAL A 9 10.46 -0.04 12.83
C VAL A 9 10.94 1.41 12.90
N GLY A 10 10.08 2.39 12.62
CA GLY A 10 10.40 3.81 12.72
C GLY A 10 10.78 4.23 14.16
N GLU A 11 9.98 3.84 15.16
CA GLU A 11 10.24 4.16 16.57
C GLU A 11 11.57 3.56 17.04
N ARG A 12 11.89 2.34 16.63
CA ARG A 12 13.16 1.70 16.97
C ARG A 12 14.36 2.41 16.34
N LEU A 13 14.25 2.87 15.09
CA LEU A 13 15.31 3.62 14.42
C LEU A 13 15.61 4.94 15.13
N ASP A 14 14.58 5.65 15.55
CA ASP A 14 14.72 6.91 16.28
C ASP A 14 15.35 6.67 17.67
N ARG A 15 14.83 5.71 18.44
CA ARG A 15 15.29 5.45 19.82
C ARG A 15 16.66 4.80 19.90
N GLU A 16 16.97 3.84 19.03
CA GLU A 16 18.19 3.02 19.13
C GLU A 16 19.35 3.59 18.32
N PHE A 17 19.07 4.34 17.25
CA PHE A 17 20.10 4.82 16.32
C PHE A 17 20.11 6.36 16.19
N ASN A 18 19.23 7.07 16.90
CA ASN A 18 19.13 8.53 16.88
C ASN A 18 18.94 9.08 15.46
N LEU A 19 18.25 8.30 14.62
CA LEU A 19 17.95 8.62 13.23
C LEU A 19 16.54 9.22 13.15
N PRO A 20 16.39 10.50 12.80
CA PRO A 20 15.08 11.10 12.65
C PRO A 20 14.35 10.46 11.46
N VAL A 21 13.26 9.76 11.73
CA VAL A 21 12.44 9.07 10.71
C VAL A 21 11.30 9.98 10.27
N ILE A 22 11.17 10.19 8.96
CA ILE A 22 10.01 10.85 8.35
C ILE A 22 9.08 9.76 7.81
N ALA A 23 7.92 9.58 8.43
CA ALA A 23 6.92 8.64 7.95
C ALA A 23 6.19 9.21 6.73
N VAL A 24 6.26 8.47 5.61
CA VAL A 24 5.44 8.73 4.41
C VAL A 24 4.22 7.82 4.40
N SER A 25 3.19 8.19 3.64
CA SER A 25 2.00 7.34 3.50
C SER A 25 2.38 5.97 2.91
N PRO A 26 1.90 4.87 3.50
CA PRO A 26 2.16 3.54 2.95
C PRO A 26 1.41 3.36 1.63
N SER A 27 2.02 2.63 0.70
CA SER A 27 1.39 2.24 -0.57
C SER A 27 0.97 0.78 -0.55
N VAL A 28 -0.04 0.46 -1.36
CA VAL A 28 -0.49 -0.92 -1.62
C VAL A 28 -0.15 -1.32 -3.05
N GLU A 29 -0.04 -2.62 -3.31
CA GLU A 29 0.13 -3.15 -4.66
C GLU A 29 -1.19 -3.14 -5.42
N TYR A 30 -1.20 -2.48 -6.57
CA TYR A 30 -2.31 -2.47 -7.52
C TYR A 30 -2.01 -3.41 -8.68
N LYS A 31 -3.06 -4.01 -9.22
CA LYS A 31 -3.00 -4.81 -10.44
C LYS A 31 -3.89 -4.21 -11.51
N VAL A 32 -3.38 -4.10 -12.73
CA VAL A 32 -4.15 -3.68 -13.90
C VAL A 32 -3.99 -4.66 -15.04
N ILE A 33 -5.05 -4.83 -15.82
CA ILE A 33 -5.05 -5.54 -17.09
C ILE A 33 -5.15 -4.49 -18.19
N LEU A 34 -4.12 -4.45 -19.04
CA LEU A 34 -4.05 -3.57 -20.19
C LEU A 34 -4.91 -4.10 -21.33
N ARG A 35 -5.29 -3.22 -22.26
CA ARG A 35 -6.13 -3.57 -23.42
C ARG A 35 -5.47 -4.57 -24.38
N ASN A 36 -4.14 -4.66 -24.37
CA ASN A 36 -3.39 -5.66 -25.12
C ASN A 36 -3.37 -7.05 -24.43
N GLY A 37 -3.96 -7.18 -23.24
CA GLY A 37 -4.00 -8.42 -22.47
C GLY A 37 -2.89 -8.57 -21.43
N ASP A 38 -1.91 -7.66 -21.40
CA ASP A 38 -0.81 -7.71 -20.43
C ASP A 38 -1.28 -7.34 -19.02
N GLU A 39 -0.71 -8.00 -18.03
CA GLU A 39 -0.93 -7.69 -16.63
C GLU A 39 0.24 -6.87 -16.08
N LYS A 40 -0.05 -5.76 -15.40
CA LYS A 40 0.96 -4.95 -14.71
C LYS A 40 0.62 -4.84 -13.22
N ILE A 41 1.63 -5.09 -12.39
CA ILE A 41 1.56 -4.88 -10.94
C ILE A 41 2.46 -3.69 -10.61
N PHE A 42 1.96 -2.76 -9.80
CA PHE A 42 2.72 -1.59 -9.37
C PHE A 42 2.28 -1.14 -7.96
N SER A 43 3.22 -0.58 -7.21
CA SER A 43 2.99 -0.04 -5.86
C SER A 43 3.12 1.49 -5.80
N SER A 44 3.66 2.12 -6.84
CA SER A 44 3.80 3.57 -6.92
C SER A 44 2.73 4.19 -7.81
N PRO A 45 2.06 5.27 -7.39
CA PRO A 45 1.13 6.02 -8.24
C PRO A 45 1.78 6.55 -9.53
N SER A 46 3.08 6.82 -9.52
CA SER A 46 3.80 7.30 -10.71
C SER A 46 3.91 6.25 -11.82
N ASP A 47 3.80 4.97 -11.47
CA ASP A 47 3.88 3.86 -12.42
C ASP A 47 2.50 3.50 -13.00
N PHE A 48 1.46 4.26 -12.64
CA PHE A 48 0.11 4.08 -13.13
C PHE A 48 0.05 4.31 -14.65
N PRO A 49 -0.39 3.32 -15.43
CA PRO A 49 -0.41 3.43 -16.89
C PRO A 49 -1.48 4.42 -17.37
N ASP A 50 -1.33 4.86 -18.62
CA ASP A 50 -2.31 5.74 -19.26
C ASP A 50 -3.71 5.12 -19.20
N PRO A 51 -4.74 5.84 -18.69
CA PRO A 51 -6.12 5.38 -18.64
C PRO A 51 -6.66 4.82 -19.96
N ALA A 52 -6.18 5.33 -21.10
CA ALA A 52 -6.57 4.85 -22.42
C ALA A 52 -6.11 3.40 -22.71
N GLN A 53 -5.09 2.92 -22.02
CA GLN A 53 -4.55 1.57 -22.16
C GLN A 53 -5.16 0.58 -21.15
N ILE A 54 -5.90 1.05 -20.15
CA ILE A 54 -6.46 0.21 -19.09
C ILE A 54 -7.76 -0.45 -19.58
N ALA A 55 -7.83 -1.77 -19.44
CA ALA A 55 -9.06 -2.54 -19.64
C ALA A 55 -9.78 -2.80 -18.32
N LYS A 56 -9.04 -3.19 -17.27
CA LYS A 56 -9.57 -3.43 -15.91
C LYS A 56 -8.52 -3.06 -14.87
N SER A 57 -8.96 -2.53 -13.74
CA SER A 57 -8.14 -2.27 -12.55
C SER A 57 -8.62 -3.09 -11.37
N PHE A 58 -7.69 -3.49 -10.51
CA PHE A 58 -7.93 -4.29 -9.32
C PHE A 58 -7.18 -3.66 -8.15
N GLU A 59 -7.93 -3.41 -7.08
CA GLU A 59 -7.41 -2.91 -5.80
C GLU A 59 -7.44 -4.05 -4.77
N PRO A 60 -6.45 -4.13 -3.86
CA PRO A 60 -6.47 -5.11 -2.79
C PRO A 60 -7.60 -4.82 -1.80
N LEU A 61 -8.48 -5.80 -1.61
CA LEU A 61 -9.56 -5.75 -0.62
C LEU A 61 -9.20 -6.62 0.59
N ALA A 62 -9.44 -6.09 1.78
CA ALA A 62 -9.25 -6.81 3.04
C ALA A 62 -10.60 -7.14 3.67
N ALA A 63 -10.80 -8.41 4.03
CA ALA A 63 -11.93 -8.82 4.86
C ALA A 63 -11.61 -8.49 6.33
N VAL A 64 -12.30 -7.50 6.89
CA VAL A 64 -12.07 -7.04 8.27
C VAL A 64 -13.22 -7.48 9.17
N LYS A 65 -12.88 -8.16 10.27
CA LYS A 65 -13.82 -8.46 11.35
C LYS A 65 -13.53 -7.53 12.52
N ILE A 66 -14.46 -6.63 12.80
CA ILE A 66 -14.38 -5.70 13.92
C ILE A 66 -15.24 -6.25 15.05
N VAL A 67 -14.65 -6.34 16.25
CA VAL A 67 -15.36 -6.67 17.48
C VAL A 67 -15.31 -5.43 18.35
N VAL A 68 -16.48 -4.91 18.71
CA VAL A 68 -16.64 -3.79 19.65
C VAL A 68 -17.53 -4.25 20.79
N THR A 69 -17.30 -3.72 21.98
CA THR A 69 -18.25 -3.83 23.09
C THR A 69 -19.46 -2.95 22.79
N ALA A 70 -20.63 -3.34 23.28
CA ALA A 70 -21.78 -2.44 23.28
C ALA A 70 -21.61 -1.49 24.48
N ASP A 71 -21.56 -0.19 24.16
CA ASP A 71 -21.27 0.97 25.03
C ASP A 71 -19.85 1.05 25.64
#